data_AF-A0A4Q7ACT4-F1
#
_entry.id   AF-A0A4Q7ACT4-F1
#
_cell.length_a   1.000
_cell.length_b   1.000
_cell.length_c   1.000
_cell.angle_alpha   90.00
_cell.angle_beta   90.00
_cell.angle_gamma   90.00
#
_symmetry.space_group_name_H-M   'P 1'
#
loop_
_entity.id
_entity.type
_entity.pdbx_description
1 polymer ?
#
loop_
_entity_poly.entity_id
_entity_poly.type
_entity_poly.pdbx_seq_one_letter_code
_entity_poly.pdbx_strand_id
1 'polypeptide(L)'
;MKLLKVIAISVFGLCSLNSYGMTLDATDTFYYFAKNCNAQGKTAYYLDDNGRWQGYSASQIYQQYKYMLDMSSFGSLNSDSAPSVSSNDVQVYLKNTRAQRLAAAKSHLMCK
;
A
#
# COMPACT_ATOMS: atom_id res chain seq x y z
N MET A 1 -41.27 -6.35 -18.73
CA MET A 1 -40.65 -6.72 -17.44
C MET A 1 -39.15 -6.52 -17.55
N LYS A 2 -38.61 -5.43 -17.02
CA LYS A 2 -37.16 -5.12 -17.04
C LYS A 2 -36.59 -5.50 -15.68
N LEU A 3 -35.77 -6.55 -15.64
CA LEU A 3 -34.97 -6.94 -14.48
C LEU A 3 -33.87 -5.89 -14.29
N LEU A 4 -34.08 -4.92 -13.39
CA LEU A 4 -32.99 -4.14 -12.84
C LEU A 4 -32.14 -5.09 -11.98
N LYS A 5 -31.00 -5.51 -12.54
CA LYS A 5 -29.91 -6.07 -11.76
C LYS A 5 -29.41 -4.96 -10.83
N VAL A 6 -29.84 -4.99 -9.58
CA VAL A 6 -29.21 -4.26 -8.49
C VAL A 6 -27.80 -4.82 -8.37
N ILE A 7 -26.83 -4.14 -8.97
CA ILE A 7 -25.42 -4.37 -8.66
C ILE A 7 -25.26 -3.89 -7.23
N ALA A 8 -25.31 -4.83 -6.30
CA ALA A 8 -24.85 -4.63 -4.94
C ALA A 8 -23.36 -4.28 -5.06
N ILE A 9 -23.06 -2.98 -5.10
CA ILE A 9 -21.73 -2.47 -4.84
C ILE A 9 -21.47 -2.83 -3.38
N SER A 10 -20.85 -3.98 -3.17
CA SER A 10 -20.32 -4.38 -1.87
C SER A 10 -19.18 -3.42 -1.55
N VAL A 11 -19.54 -2.25 -0.99
CA VAL A 11 -18.67 -1.30 -0.28
C VAL A 11 -18.26 -1.94 1.07
N PHE A 12 -17.82 -3.19 1.03
CA PHE A 12 -17.21 -3.90 2.15
C PHE A 12 -15.72 -3.93 1.86
N GLY A 13 -14.98 -2.94 2.36
CA GLY A 13 -13.51 -3.02 2.36
C GLY A 13 -12.74 -1.72 2.41
N LEU A 14 -13.38 -0.55 2.42
CA LEU A 14 -12.66 0.73 2.49
C LEU A 14 -12.34 1.20 3.92
N CYS A 15 -12.82 0.50 4.96
CA CYS A 15 -12.71 1.00 6.34
C CYS A 15 -11.65 0.33 7.24
N SER A 16 -10.90 -0.69 6.80
CA SER A 16 -10.00 -1.43 7.72
C SER A 16 -8.50 -1.33 7.44
N LEU A 17 -8.04 -0.34 6.67
CA LEU A 17 -6.60 0.00 6.62
C LEU A 17 -6.21 1.13 7.59
N ASN A 18 -7.13 1.54 8.48
CA ASN A 18 -6.97 2.71 9.34
C ASN A 18 -6.15 2.47 10.64
N SER A 19 -5.58 1.29 10.88
CA SER A 19 -4.89 1.03 12.16
C SER A 19 -3.36 0.91 12.07
N TYR A 20 -2.78 0.79 10.89
CA TYR A 20 -1.34 0.96 10.74
C TYR A 20 -1.10 2.44 10.42
N GLY A 21 -0.30 3.12 11.23
CA GLY A 21 0.31 4.39 10.84
C GLY A 21 1.10 4.14 9.56
N MET A 22 0.43 4.27 8.42
CA MET A 22 0.91 3.78 7.15
C MET A 22 1.94 4.77 6.64
N THR A 23 3.20 4.47 6.95
CA THR A 23 4.33 5.20 6.38
C THR A 23 4.37 4.98 4.87
N LEU A 24 5.04 5.90 4.16
CA LEU A 24 5.31 5.72 2.74
C LEU A 24 6.05 4.38 2.46
N ASP A 25 6.97 4.00 3.36
CA ASP A 25 7.70 2.74 3.29
C ASP A 25 6.77 1.52 3.43
N ALA A 26 5.80 1.56 4.35
CA ALA A 26 4.83 0.49 4.50
C ALA A 26 3.95 0.38 3.25
N THR A 27 3.35 1.49 2.81
CA THR A 27 2.43 1.50 1.65
C THR A 27 3.11 1.08 0.35
N ASP A 28 4.35 1.51 0.09
CA ASP A 28 5.14 1.03 -1.05
C ASP A 28 5.39 -0.49 -0.99
N THR A 29 5.73 -1.01 0.19
CA THR A 29 5.97 -2.45 0.39
C THR A 29 4.71 -3.25 0.09
N PHE A 30 3.58 -2.86 0.67
CA PHE A 30 2.30 -3.54 0.50
C PHE A 30 1.82 -3.45 -0.95
N TYR A 31 1.92 -2.29 -1.59
CA TYR A 31 1.54 -2.10 -2.98
C TYR A 31 2.38 -2.99 -3.91
N TYR A 32 3.70 -2.99 -3.74
CA TYR A 32 4.58 -3.80 -4.59
C TYR A 32 4.37 -5.30 -4.38
N PHE A 33 4.20 -5.73 -3.13
CA PHE A 33 3.86 -7.12 -2.82
C PHE A 33 2.55 -7.53 -3.49
N ALA A 34 1.50 -6.71 -3.38
CA ALA A 34 0.21 -7.00 -4.00
C ALA A 34 0.27 -7.06 -5.52
N LYS A 35 1.08 -6.21 -6.17
CA LYS A 35 1.34 -6.31 -7.60
C LYS A 35 1.99 -7.65 -7.97
N ASN A 36 2.94 -8.11 -7.18
CA ASN A 36 3.62 -9.38 -7.44
C ASN A 36 2.70 -10.59 -7.24
N CYS A 37 1.84 -10.58 -6.21
CA CYS A 37 0.82 -11.62 -6.05
C CYS A 37 -0.16 -11.63 -7.23
N ASN A 38 -0.64 -10.44 -7.64
CA ASN A 38 -1.58 -10.32 -8.76
C ASN A 38 -0.96 -10.79 -10.08
N ALA A 39 0.33 -10.52 -10.32
CA ALA A 39 1.06 -11.04 -11.47
C ALA A 39 1.14 -12.59 -11.49
N GLN A 40 0.95 -13.25 -10.34
CA GLN A 40 0.86 -14.70 -10.20
C GLN A 40 -0.60 -15.20 -10.19
N GLY A 41 -1.58 -14.33 -10.41
CA GLY A 41 -3.02 -14.67 -10.31
C GLY A 41 -3.50 -14.92 -8.88
N LYS A 42 -2.77 -14.42 -7.88
CA LYS A 42 -3.06 -14.62 -6.45
C LYS A 42 -3.50 -13.32 -5.78
N THR A 43 -4.17 -13.45 -4.64
CA THR A 43 -4.53 -12.34 -3.76
C THR A 43 -3.45 -12.14 -2.71
N ALA A 44 -3.16 -10.88 -2.40
CA ALA A 44 -2.23 -10.54 -1.34
C ALA A 44 -2.95 -10.55 0.01
N TYR A 45 -2.26 -11.04 1.04
CA TYR A 45 -2.76 -11.01 2.40
C TYR A 45 -1.68 -10.49 3.35
N TYR A 46 -2.14 -9.78 4.38
CA TYR A 46 -1.31 -9.41 5.53
C TYR A 46 -1.83 -10.08 6.80
N LEU A 47 -0.93 -10.34 7.75
CA LEU A 47 -1.29 -10.82 9.08
C LEU A 47 -1.58 -9.62 9.97
N ASP A 48 -2.82 -9.47 10.43
CA ASP A 48 -3.18 -8.42 11.39
C ASP A 48 -2.67 -8.74 12.80
N ASP A 49 -2.78 -7.76 13.70
CA ASP A 49 -2.29 -7.87 15.08
C ASP A 49 -3.05 -8.93 15.90
N ASN A 50 -4.21 -9.38 15.42
CA ASN A 50 -5.00 -10.46 16.02
C ASN A 50 -4.64 -11.84 15.44
N GLY A 51 -3.59 -11.92 14.62
CA GLY A 51 -3.16 -13.17 13.97
C GLY A 51 -4.07 -13.63 12.84
N ARG A 52 -4.88 -12.74 12.24
CA ARG A 52 -5.81 -13.07 11.15
C ARG A 52 -5.26 -12.57 9.82
N TRP A 53 -5.42 -13.40 8.79
CA TRP A 53 -5.03 -13.03 7.43
C TRP A 53 -6.10 -12.18 6.76
N GLN A 54 -5.75 -10.95 6.40
CA GLN A 54 -6.63 -9.99 5.76
C GLN A 54 -6.21 -9.81 4.30
N GLY A 55 -7.14 -10.10 3.39
CA GLY A 55 -6.92 -9.94 1.95
C GLY A 55 -6.95 -8.47 1.55
N TYR A 56 -6.06 -8.09 0.64
CA TYR A 56 -6.00 -6.74 0.09
C TYR A 56 -5.52 -6.73 -1.36
N SER A 57 -5.87 -5.67 -2.08
CA SER A 57 -5.51 -5.50 -3.49
C SER A 57 -4.50 -4.38 -3.71
N ALA A 58 -3.76 -4.45 -4.81
CA ALA A 58 -2.84 -3.38 -5.20
C ALA A 58 -3.58 -2.07 -5.45
N SER A 59 -4.80 -2.09 -5.97
CA SER A 59 -5.59 -0.88 -6.22
C SER A 59 -6.03 -0.18 -4.93
N GLN A 60 -6.36 -0.96 -3.88
CA GLN A 60 -6.71 -0.41 -2.57
C GLN A 60 -5.52 0.35 -1.95
N ILE A 61 -4.32 -0.23 -1.99
CA ILE A 61 -3.12 0.38 -1.39
C ILE A 61 -2.55 1.49 -2.27
N TYR A 62 -2.73 1.44 -3.60
CA TYR A 62 -2.15 2.41 -4.52
C TYR A 62 -2.56 3.85 -4.21
N GLN A 63 -3.82 4.09 -3.84
CA GLN A 63 -4.29 5.44 -3.51
C GLN A 63 -3.60 5.99 -2.26
N GLN A 64 -3.37 5.13 -1.25
CA GLN A 64 -2.66 5.50 -0.04
C GLN A 64 -1.17 5.73 -0.30
N TYR A 65 -0.53 4.85 -1.08
CA TYR A 65 0.84 5.03 -1.53
C TYR A 65 1.04 6.35 -2.27
N LYS A 66 0.15 6.67 -3.22
CA LYS A 66 0.20 7.93 -3.98
C LYS A 66 0.05 9.14 -3.07
N TYR A 67 -0.95 9.13 -2.18
CA TYR A 67 -1.14 10.21 -1.22
C TYR A 67 0.09 10.43 -0.33
N MET A 68 0.69 9.35 0.21
CA MET A 68 1.88 9.44 1.05
C MET A 68 3.12 9.91 0.27
N LEU A 69 3.26 9.50 -0.99
CA LEU A 69 4.34 9.95 -1.87
C LEU A 69 4.21 11.45 -2.16
N ASP A 70 3.00 11.92 -2.45
CA ASP A 70 2.71 13.32 -2.66
C ASP A 70 3.02 14.11 -1.38
N MET A 71 2.53 13.67 -0.21
CA MET A 71 2.80 14.31 1.08
C MET A 71 4.29 14.33 1.47
N SER A 72 5.04 13.26 1.17
CA SER A 72 6.50 13.24 1.39
C SER A 72 7.22 14.30 0.55
N SER A 73 6.68 14.62 -0.63
CA SER A 73 7.19 15.65 -1.53
C SER A 73 6.73 17.06 -1.14
N PHE A 74 5.61 17.20 -0.41
CA PHE A 74 5.17 18.48 0.16
C PHE A 74 5.89 18.86 1.45
N GLY A 75 6.21 17.88 2.31
CA GLY A 75 6.98 18.11 3.54
C GLY A 75 8.37 18.71 3.27
N SER A 76 8.95 18.43 2.10
CA SER A 76 10.22 18.99 1.66
C SER A 76 10.14 20.42 1.10
N LEU A 77 8.94 20.95 0.84
CA LEU A 77 8.72 22.33 0.36
C LEU A 77 8.49 23.34 1.49
N ASN A 78 8.12 22.89 2.69
CA ASN A 78 7.74 23.77 3.82
C ASN A 78 8.86 23.97 4.86
N SER A 79 10.06 23.41 4.66
CA SER A 79 11.19 23.64 5.56
C SER A 79 12.24 24.51 4.89
N ASP A 80 12.33 25.78 5.30
CA ASP A 80 13.34 26.76 4.85
C ASP A 80 14.80 26.35 5.21
N SER A 81 15.01 25.15 5.77
CA SER A 81 16.30 24.71 6.32
C SER A 81 16.66 23.25 6.02
N ALA A 82 15.79 22.46 5.37
CA ALA A 82 16.11 21.09 4.98
C ALA A 82 16.25 21.00 3.45
N PRO A 83 17.23 20.24 2.92
CA PRO A 83 17.36 20.04 1.49
C PRO A 83 16.05 19.46 0.94
N SER A 84 15.49 20.09 -0.09
CA SER A 84 14.26 19.62 -0.72
C SER A 84 14.52 18.22 -1.30
N VAL A 85 14.00 17.18 -0.65
CA VAL A 85 14.10 15.82 -1.20
C VAL A 85 13.13 15.75 -2.38
N SER A 86 13.66 15.52 -3.58
CA SER A 86 12.82 15.42 -4.77
C SER A 86 11.97 14.15 -4.70
N SER A 87 10.78 14.15 -5.33
CA SER A 87 9.96 12.93 -5.46
C SER A 87 10.72 11.79 -6.13
N ASN A 88 11.72 12.10 -6.96
CA ASN A 88 12.58 11.10 -7.58
C ASN A 88 13.52 10.45 -6.56
N ASP A 89 14.13 11.22 -5.66
CA ASP A 89 15.01 10.70 -4.61
C ASP A 89 14.24 9.78 -3.66
N VAL A 90 13.01 10.16 -3.30
CA VAL A 90 12.10 9.31 -2.52
C VAL A 90 11.82 8.00 -3.24
N GLN A 91 11.48 8.03 -4.54
CA GLN A 91 11.24 6.81 -5.31
C GLN A 91 12.49 5.93 -5.46
N VAL A 92 13.67 6.53 -5.62
CA VAL A 92 14.96 5.82 -5.65
C VAL A 92 15.24 5.15 -4.30
N TYR A 93 15.07 5.88 -3.20
CA TYR A 93 15.19 5.35 -1.84
C TYR A 93 14.25 4.15 -1.63
N LEU A 94 12.96 4.32 -1.94
CA LEU A 94 11.98 3.24 -1.83
C LEU A 94 12.42 2.04 -2.67
N LYS A 95 12.82 2.26 -3.93
CA LYS A 95 13.29 1.17 -4.80
C LYS A 95 14.47 0.40 -4.19
N ASN A 96 15.45 1.10 -3.64
CA ASN A 96 16.68 0.51 -3.13
C ASN A 96 16.47 -0.27 -1.82
N THR A 97 15.56 0.18 -0.96
CA THR A 97 15.30 -0.47 0.35
C THR A 97 14.22 -1.55 0.27
N ARG A 98 13.48 -1.65 -0.83
CA ARG A 98 12.28 -2.50 -0.93
C ARG A 98 12.54 -3.97 -0.64
N ALA A 99 13.63 -4.53 -1.19
CA ALA A 99 13.95 -5.94 -0.99
C ALA A 99 14.14 -6.27 0.50
N GLN A 100 14.82 -5.38 1.24
CA GLN A 100 15.01 -5.51 2.68
C GLN A 100 13.69 -5.39 3.44
N ARG A 101 12.84 -4.42 3.09
CA ARG A 101 11.51 -4.24 3.70
C ARG A 101 10.59 -5.46 3.47
N LEU A 102 10.58 -6.02 2.26
CA LEU A 102 9.85 -7.25 1.95
C LEU A 102 10.39 -8.46 2.72
N ALA A 103 11.72 -8.59 2.84
CA ALA A 103 12.34 -9.67 3.60
C ALA A 103 11.99 -9.57 5.10
N ALA A 104 11.95 -8.36 5.66
CA ALA A 104 11.52 -8.13 7.04
C ALA A 104 10.03 -8.44 7.24
N ALA A 105 9.19 -8.14 6.25
CA ALA A 105 7.73 -8.36 6.30
C ALA A 105 7.30 -9.79 5.92
N LYS A 106 8.22 -10.70 5.57
CA LYS A 106 7.90 -12.02 5.01
C LYS A 106 7.02 -12.91 5.89
N SER A 107 7.10 -12.76 7.22
CA SER A 107 6.26 -13.51 8.17
C SER A 107 4.84 -12.95 8.28
N HIS A 108 4.62 -11.74 7.77
CA HIS A 108 3.36 -11.00 7.86
C HIS A 108 2.70 -10.80 6.50
N LEU A 109 3.28 -11.32 5.40
CA LEU A 109 2.77 -11.17 4.05
C LEU A 109 2.73 -12.51 3.32
N MET A 110 1.67 -12.76 2.55
CA MET A 110 1.54 -13.98 1.74
C MET A 110 0.72 -13.75 0.46
N CYS A 111 1.03 -14.53 -0.58
CA CYS A 111 0.19 -14.64 -1.76
C CYS A 111 -0.62 -15.95 -1.67
N LYS A 112 -1.95 -15.84 -1.68
CA LYS A 112 -2.86 -16.99 -1.66
C LYS A 112 -3.82 -16.96 -2.84
#